data_AF-A0A920F6W8-F1
#
_entry.id   AF-A0A920F6W8-F1
#
_cell.length_a   1.000
_cell.length_b   1.000
_cell.length_c   1.000
_cell.angle_alpha   90.00
_cell.angle_beta   90.00
_cell.angle_gamma   90.00
#
_symmetry.space_group_name_H-M   'P 1'
#
loop_
_entity.id
_entity.type
_entity.pdbx_description
1 polymer ?
#
loop_
_entity_poly.entity_id
_entity_poly.type
_entity_poly.pdbx_seq_one_letter_code
_entity_poly.pdbx_strand_id
1 'polypeptide(L)'
;MWGTMGIGYRKSKVDGTPDSWRWLLDSSKYRGKIALLSEAGDVLGAAFKYMGHPLNTTDPKIITQAEQLLIKQKPNIKVFAPDNGQDLLLSGEVDLAMEWNGDILQVMEEDPDISYVVPKKVQSYGKMPGYSKGCPKPSKCSQVH
;
A
#
# COMPACT_ATOMS: atom_id res chain seq x y z
N MET A 1 7.23 22.52 6.74
CA MET A 1 6.33 21.56 7.44
C MET A 1 6.83 20.15 7.14
N TRP A 2 6.82 19.26 8.11
CA TRP A 2 7.04 17.83 7.86
C TRP A 2 5.67 17.18 7.68
N GLY A 3 5.44 16.53 6.55
CA GLY A 3 4.22 15.76 6.29
C GLY A 3 4.45 14.28 6.55
N THR A 4 3.39 13.56 6.89
CA THR A 4 3.40 12.09 6.88
C THR A 4 2.68 11.58 5.64
N MET A 5 3.22 10.53 5.04
CA MET A 5 2.55 9.76 4.01
C MET A 5 1.67 8.69 4.66
N GLY A 6 0.42 8.57 4.21
CA GLY A 6 -0.54 7.65 4.82
C GLY A 6 -1.69 7.29 3.90
N ILE A 7 -2.84 6.96 4.50
CA ILE A 7 -4.05 6.54 3.81
C ILE A 7 -5.15 7.54 4.13
N GLY A 8 -5.59 8.27 3.11
CA GLY A 8 -6.90 8.92 3.11
C GLY A 8 -7.98 7.91 2.75
N TYR A 9 -9.13 7.97 3.42
CA TYR A 9 -10.20 7.01 3.20
C TYR A 9 -11.58 7.58 3.50
N ARG A 10 -12.61 7.06 2.83
CA ARG A 10 -14.02 7.32 3.16
C ARG A 10 -14.48 6.37 4.26
N LYS A 11 -14.86 6.88 5.42
CA LYS A 11 -15.31 6.10 6.59
C LYS A 11 -16.50 5.20 6.26
N SER A 12 -17.42 5.68 5.43
CA SER A 12 -18.60 4.93 4.97
C SER A 12 -18.27 3.73 4.05
N LYS A 13 -17.03 3.62 3.56
CA LYS A 13 -16.59 2.60 2.58
C LYS A 13 -15.68 1.54 3.18
N VAL A 14 -15.27 1.71 4.43
CA VAL A 14 -14.34 0.83 5.14
C VAL A 14 -15.00 0.23 6.37
N ASP A 15 -14.66 -1.03 6.68
CA ASP A 15 -15.08 -1.66 7.93
C ASP A 15 -13.98 -1.40 8.97
N GLY A 16 -14.10 -0.29 9.70
CA GLY A 16 -13.11 0.16 10.66
C GLY A 16 -11.95 0.96 10.03
N THR A 17 -10.88 1.19 10.78
CA THR A 17 -9.77 2.03 10.32
C THR A 17 -8.76 1.23 9.48
N PRO A 18 -8.43 1.66 8.24
CA PRO A 18 -7.46 0.97 7.39
C PRO A 18 -6.02 1.27 7.83
N ASP A 19 -5.62 0.79 9.00
CA ASP A 19 -4.34 1.13 9.66
C ASP A 19 -3.11 0.34 9.14
N SER A 20 -3.17 -0.20 7.93
CA SER A 20 -2.09 -1.00 7.32
C SER A 20 -1.94 -0.73 5.81
N TRP A 21 -0.70 -0.74 5.31
CA TRP A 21 -0.43 -0.64 3.87
C TRP A 21 -1.08 -1.77 3.05
N ARG A 22 -1.43 -2.90 3.68
CA ARG A 22 -2.19 -3.99 3.06
C ARG A 22 -3.48 -3.51 2.38
N TRP A 23 -4.16 -2.51 2.95
CA TRP A 23 -5.43 -2.01 2.41
C TRP A 23 -5.27 -1.43 1.00
N LEU A 24 -4.12 -0.80 0.73
CA LEU A 24 -3.77 -0.26 -0.58
C LEU A 24 -3.06 -1.28 -1.47
N LEU A 25 -2.22 -2.15 -0.89
CA LEU A 25 -1.22 -2.94 -1.63
C LEU A 25 -1.54 -4.44 -1.77
N ASP A 26 -2.41 -4.99 -0.92
CA ASP A 26 -2.73 -6.43 -0.90
C ASP A 26 -4.16 -6.65 -0.37
N SER A 27 -5.10 -6.04 -1.09
CA SER A 27 -6.53 -6.14 -0.82
C SER A 27 -7.30 -6.14 -2.13
N SER A 28 -8.16 -7.14 -2.31
CA SER A 28 -9.07 -7.25 -3.46
C SER A 28 -10.43 -6.56 -3.21
N LYS A 29 -10.64 -5.98 -2.03
CA LYS A 29 -11.95 -5.42 -1.62
C LYS A 29 -12.31 -4.14 -2.40
N TYR A 30 -11.31 -3.38 -2.84
CA TYR A 30 -11.47 -2.05 -3.41
C TYR A 30 -11.14 -2.03 -4.90
N ARG A 31 -11.76 -2.95 -5.66
CA ARG A 31 -11.47 -3.08 -7.09
C ARG A 31 -11.80 -1.78 -7.84
N GLY A 32 -10.81 -1.17 -8.48
CA GLY A 32 -10.96 0.10 -9.20
C GLY A 32 -11.30 1.29 -8.29
N LYS A 33 -10.97 1.19 -6.99
CA LYS A 33 -11.34 2.18 -5.96
C LYS A 33 -10.16 2.65 -5.12
N ILE A 34 -8.94 2.41 -5.58
CA ILE A 34 -7.71 2.86 -4.93
C ILE A 34 -7.00 3.89 -5.81
N ALA A 35 -6.58 5.02 -5.23
CA ALA A 35 -5.57 5.90 -5.81
C ALA A 35 -4.22 5.68 -5.11
N LEU A 36 -3.15 5.52 -5.89
CA LEU A 36 -1.78 5.56 -5.38
C LEU A 36 -1.09 6.80 -5.94
N LEU A 37 -0.04 7.31 -5.27
CA LEU A 37 0.78 8.36 -5.87
C LEU A 37 1.50 7.86 -7.13
N SER A 38 1.75 8.72 -8.10
CA SER A 38 2.49 8.37 -9.32
C SER A 38 3.99 8.27 -9.11
N GLU A 39 4.49 8.90 -8.03
CA GLU A 39 5.90 8.86 -7.70
C GLU A 39 6.33 7.45 -7.27
N ALA A 40 7.19 6.84 -8.08
CA ALA A 40 7.62 5.46 -7.88
C ALA A 40 8.30 5.25 -6.52
N GLY A 41 9.06 6.25 -6.04
CA GLY A 41 9.73 6.21 -4.74
C GLY A 41 8.76 6.08 -3.57
N ASP A 42 7.64 6.79 -3.63
CA ASP A 42 6.62 6.75 -2.58
C ASP A 42 5.91 5.40 -2.57
N VAL A 43 5.46 4.95 -3.74
CA VAL A 43 4.76 3.66 -3.87
C VAL A 43 5.66 2.49 -3.47
N LEU A 44 6.92 2.48 -3.90
CA LEU A 44 7.89 1.47 -3.48
C LEU A 44 8.19 1.59 -1.98
N GLY A 45 8.29 2.80 -1.44
CA GLY A 45 8.48 3.03 -0.01
C GLY A 45 7.34 2.45 0.84
N ALA A 46 6.09 2.62 0.40
CA ALA A 46 4.92 1.99 1.01
C ALA A 46 5.00 0.45 0.92
N ALA A 47 5.39 -0.09 -0.23
CA ALA A 47 5.58 -1.53 -0.40
C ALA A 47 6.69 -2.09 0.49
N PHE A 48 7.82 -1.40 0.62
CA PHE A 48 8.91 -1.81 1.52
C PHE A 48 8.47 -1.79 2.98
N LYS A 49 7.75 -0.74 3.42
CA LYS A 49 7.17 -0.69 4.76
C LYS A 49 6.17 -1.82 5.00
N TYR A 50 5.35 -2.16 4.01
CA TYR A 50 4.42 -3.29 4.09
C TYR A 50 5.17 -4.62 4.25
N MET A 51 6.23 -4.84 3.48
CA MET A 51 7.03 -6.07 3.55
C MET A 51 7.99 -6.10 4.76
N GLY A 52 8.09 -5.02 5.54
CA GLY A 52 8.97 -4.93 6.71
C GLY A 52 10.43 -4.64 6.38
N HIS A 53 10.71 -4.03 5.23
CA HIS A 53 12.06 -3.69 4.77
C HIS A 53 12.40 -2.20 4.99
N PRO A 54 13.70 -1.86 5.10
CA PRO A 54 14.15 -0.46 5.12
C PRO A 54 13.76 0.29 3.84
N LEU A 55 13.42 1.58 3.96
CA LEU A 55 13.05 2.42 2.82
C LEU A 55 14.20 2.63 1.82
N ASN A 56 15.45 2.55 2.29
CA ASN A 56 16.66 2.75 1.51
C ASN A 56 17.27 1.42 1.01
N THR A 57 16.49 0.34 0.98
CA THR A 57 16.97 -0.94 0.45
C THR A 57 17.32 -0.83 -1.03
N THR A 58 18.44 -1.45 -1.41
CA THR A 58 18.89 -1.58 -2.80
C THR A 58 18.96 -3.04 -3.24
N ASP A 59 18.47 -3.98 -2.42
CA ASP A 59 18.44 -5.40 -2.75
C ASP A 59 17.47 -5.65 -3.93
N PRO A 60 17.97 -6.12 -5.09
CA PRO A 60 17.13 -6.37 -6.25
C PRO A 60 15.99 -7.35 -5.97
N LYS A 61 16.17 -8.31 -5.05
CA LYS A 61 15.13 -9.28 -4.71
C LYS A 61 13.95 -8.63 -3.99
N ILE A 62 14.20 -7.64 -3.14
CA ILE A 62 13.15 -6.90 -2.44
C ILE A 62 12.41 -5.99 -3.42
N ILE A 63 13.15 -5.37 -4.35
CA ILE A 63 12.57 -4.53 -5.40
C ILE A 63 11.65 -5.36 -6.30
N THR A 64 12.09 -6.54 -6.76
CA THR A 64 11.26 -7.45 -7.55
C THR A 64 10.01 -7.91 -6.79
N GLN A 65 10.11 -8.14 -5.47
CA GLN A 65 8.94 -8.49 -4.66
C GLN A 65 7.92 -7.34 -4.57
N ALA A 66 8.39 -6.10 -4.39
CA ALA A 66 7.54 -4.92 -4.40
C ALA A 66 6.84 -4.73 -5.76
N GLU A 67 7.58 -4.93 -6.86
CA GLU A 67 7.03 -4.86 -8.22
C GLU A 67 5.91 -5.88 -8.42
N GLN A 68 6.14 -7.14 -8.06
CA GLN A 68 5.14 -8.20 -8.18
C GLN A 68 3.88 -7.91 -7.36
N LEU A 69 4.06 -7.36 -6.15
CA LEU A 69 2.95 -6.93 -5.30
C LEU A 69 2.11 -5.85 -6.01
N LEU A 70 2.75 -4.82 -6.57
CA LEU A 70 2.07 -3.73 -7.27
C LEU A 70 1.39 -4.20 -8.56
N ILE A 71 2.02 -5.11 -9.32
CA ILE A 71 1.42 -5.74 -10.51
C ILE A 71 0.15 -6.51 -10.13
N LYS A 72 0.22 -7.33 -9.07
CA LYS A 72 -0.94 -8.06 -8.55
C LYS A 72 -2.06 -7.11 -8.12
N GLN A 73 -1.70 -5.97 -7.53
CA GLN A 73 -2.66 -5.00 -7.02
C GLN A 73 -3.25 -4.07 -8.09
N LYS A 74 -2.59 -3.94 -9.26
CA LYS A 74 -3.01 -3.06 -10.36
C LYS A 74 -4.51 -3.10 -10.72
N PRO A 75 -5.21 -4.24 -10.74
CA PRO A 75 -6.65 -4.26 -11.03
C PRO A 75 -7.52 -3.53 -9.99
N ASN A 76 -7.00 -3.29 -8.79
CA ASN A 76 -7.67 -2.55 -7.73
C ASN A 76 -7.37 -1.05 -7.76
N ILE A 77 -6.29 -0.66 -8.45
CA ILE A 77 -5.85 0.72 -8.59
C ILE A 77 -6.66 1.36 -9.73
N LYS A 78 -7.36 2.43 -9.40
CA LYS A 78 -8.05 3.29 -10.39
C LYS A 78 -7.05 4.15 -11.14
N VAL A 79 -6.14 4.79 -10.42
CA VAL A 79 -5.20 5.76 -10.98
C VAL A 79 -3.93 5.86 -10.12
N PHE A 80 -2.83 6.16 -10.80
CA PHE A 80 -1.62 6.67 -10.17
C PHE A 80 -1.68 8.21 -10.25
N ALA A 81 -2.05 8.83 -9.13
CA ALA A 81 -2.34 10.25 -8.98
C ALA A 81 -1.04 11.06 -8.75
N PRO A 82 -0.82 12.19 -9.45
CA PRO A 82 0.36 13.01 -9.23
C PRO A 82 0.39 13.67 -7.85
N ASP A 83 -0.74 14.20 -7.38
CA ASP A 83 -0.93 14.81 -6.05
C ASP A 83 -2.40 15.26 -5.87
N ASN A 84 -3.34 14.41 -6.31
CA ASN A 84 -4.78 14.74 -6.31
C ASN A 84 -5.66 13.61 -5.74
N GLY A 85 -5.10 12.76 -4.86
CA GLY A 85 -5.85 11.68 -4.22
C GLY A 85 -6.98 12.17 -3.33
N GLN A 86 -6.79 13.32 -2.68
CA GLN A 86 -7.78 14.04 -1.87
C GLN A 86 -9.02 14.43 -2.68
N ASP A 87 -8.85 14.92 -3.91
CA ASP A 87 -9.96 15.31 -4.79
C ASP A 87 -10.77 14.09 -5.23
N LEU A 88 -10.08 12.99 -5.52
CA LEU A 88 -10.71 11.71 -5.90
C LEU A 88 -11.48 11.07 -4.74
N LEU A 89 -11.01 11.28 -3.50
CA LEU A 89 -11.77 10.90 -2.30
C LEU A 89 -13.00 11.78 -2.16
N LEU A 90 -12.86 13.10 -2.30
CA LEU A 90 -13.95 14.07 -2.17
C LEU A 90 -15.06 13.83 -3.20
N SER A 91 -14.70 13.53 -4.46
CA SER A 91 -15.64 13.19 -5.53
C SER A 91 -16.27 11.80 -5.39
N GLY A 92 -15.74 10.94 -4.51
CA GLY A 92 -16.19 9.55 -4.34
C GLY A 92 -15.74 8.61 -5.47
N GLU A 93 -14.80 9.05 -6.31
CA GLU A 93 -14.25 8.24 -7.37
C GLU A 93 -13.42 7.07 -6.85
N VAL A 94 -12.70 7.29 -5.73
CA VAL A 94 -11.97 6.27 -4.98
C VAL A 94 -12.44 6.22 -3.53
N ASP A 95 -12.25 5.07 -2.89
CA ASP A 95 -12.59 4.86 -1.49
C ASP A 95 -11.36 4.98 -0.58
N LEU A 96 -10.16 4.76 -1.15
CA LEU A 96 -8.86 4.82 -0.50
C LEU A 96 -7.87 5.58 -1.40
N ALA A 97 -7.06 6.46 -0.80
CA ALA A 97 -5.96 7.13 -1.47
C ALA A 97 -4.68 7.07 -0.63
N MET A 98 -3.56 6.77 -1.27
CA MET A 98 -2.25 7.09 -0.72
C MET A 98 -2.03 8.59 -0.88
N GLU A 99 -1.88 9.32 0.24
CA GLU A 99 -1.74 10.77 0.17
C GLU A 99 -1.01 11.35 1.39
N TRP A 100 -0.51 12.56 1.25
CA TRP A 100 0.04 13.36 2.36
C TRP A 100 -1.05 13.81 3.33
N ASN A 101 -0.70 13.87 4.62
CA ASN A 101 -1.66 14.29 5.65
C ASN A 101 -2.16 15.72 5.46
N GLY A 102 -1.34 16.63 4.90
CA GLY A 102 -1.71 18.03 4.71
C GLY A 102 -2.89 18.20 3.75
N ASP A 103 -2.92 17.41 2.68
CA ASP A 103 -3.96 17.49 1.65
C ASP A 103 -5.25 16.81 2.09
N ILE A 104 -5.14 15.68 2.79
CA ILE A 104 -6.32 15.03 3.36
C ILE A 104 -6.98 15.88 4.45
N LEU A 105 -6.19 16.58 5.28
CA LEU A 105 -6.76 17.47 6.31
C LEU A 105 -7.63 18.58 5.72
N GLN A 106 -7.28 19.11 4.54
CA GLN A 106 -8.08 20.13 3.87
C GLN A 106 -9.47 19.59 3.50
N VAL A 107 -9.53 18.43 2.85
CA VAL A 107 -10.82 17.84 2.43
C VAL A 107 -11.62 17.22 3.58
N MET A 108 -10.99 16.94 4.72
CA MET A 108 -11.70 16.51 5.94
C MET A 108 -12.56 17.63 6.56
N GLU A 109 -12.20 18.90 6.32
CA GLU A 109 -13.03 20.05 6.72
C GLU A 109 -14.28 20.17 5.83
N GLU A 110 -14.17 19.71 4.57
CA GLU A 110 -15.25 19.77 3.59
C GLU A 110 -16.22 18.58 3.68
N ASP A 111 -15.68 17.36 3.84
CA ASP A 111 -16.48 16.14 3.94
C ASP A 111 -16.14 15.36 5.20
N PRO A 112 -17.05 15.33 6.20
CA PRO A 112 -16.81 14.61 7.45
C PRO A 112 -16.78 13.10 7.26
N ASP A 113 -17.10 12.53 6.08
CA ASP A 113 -16.90 11.11 5.78
C ASP A 113 -15.43 10.77 5.52
N ILE A 114 -14.59 11.75 5.19
CA ILE A 114 -13.16 11.53 4.92
C ILE A 114 -12.38 11.48 6.23
N SER A 115 -11.38 10.60 6.28
CA SER A 115 -10.43 10.55 7.39
C SER A 115 -9.04 10.12 6.90
N TYR A 116 -8.05 10.27 7.76
CA TYR A 116 -6.66 9.97 7.50
C TYR A 116 -6.11 9.02 8.56
N VAL A 117 -5.25 8.09 8.15
CA VAL A 117 -4.48 7.25 9.07
C VAL A 117 -3.05 7.08 8.57
N VAL A 118 -2.09 7.18 9.49
CA VAL A 118 -0.72 6.74 9.25
C VAL A 118 -0.66 5.23 9.48
N PRO A 119 -0.40 4.41 8.44
CA PRO A 119 -0.41 2.96 8.60
C PRO A 119 0.69 2.50 9.54
N LYS A 120 0.36 1.53 10.40
CA LYS A 120 1.33 0.86 11.25
C LYS A 120 2.34 0.12 10.37
N LYS A 121 3.59 0.05 10.84
CA LYS A 121 4.59 -0.87 10.28
C LYS A 121 4.07 -2.29 10.49
N VAL A 122 4.29 -3.19 9.52
CA VAL A 122 4.01 -4.61 9.73
C VAL A 122 4.92 -5.10 10.86
N GLN A 123 4.32 -5.32 12.03
CA GLN A 123 4.96 -6.06 13.12
C GLN A 123 4.95 -7.52 12.65
N SER A 124 6.13 -8.13 12.54
CA SER A 124 6.35 -9.50 12.06
C SER A 124 5.31 -10.49 12.61
N TYR A 125 4.23 -10.72 11.86
CA TYR A 125 3.39 -11.89 12.01
C TYR A 125 3.85 -12.91 10.97
N GLY A 126 4.29 -14.06 11.49
CA GLY A 126 5.09 -15.06 10.81
C GLY A 126 4.60 -15.41 9.40
N LYS A 127 5.59 -15.66 8.52
CA LYS A 127 5.47 -16.28 7.19
C LYS A 127 4.07 -16.16 6.57
N MET A 128 3.90 -15.18 5.67
CA MET A 128 2.80 -15.17 4.71
C MET A 128 2.65 -16.59 4.09
N PRO A 129 1.53 -17.30 4.33
CA PRO A 129 1.33 -18.61 3.73
C PRO A 129 1.10 -18.42 2.23
N GLY A 130 2.07 -18.84 1.42
CA GLY A 130 1.97 -18.77 -0.04
C GLY A 130 3.19 -18.21 -0.77
N TYR A 131 4.16 -17.60 -0.06
CA TYR A 131 5.40 -17.14 -0.68
C TYR A 131 6.57 -18.02 -0.23
N SER A 132 6.89 -19.04 -1.03
CA SER A 132 8.06 -19.87 -0.81
C SER A 132 9.32 -19.01 -0.90
N LYS A 133 10.07 -18.93 0.21
CA LYS A 133 11.44 -18.41 0.19
C LYS A 133 12.21 -19.15 -0.91
N GLY A 134 12.61 -18.42 -1.95
CA GLY A 134 13.53 -18.95 -2.96
C GLY A 134 14.76 -19.52 -2.25
N CYS A 135 14.93 -20.84 -2.37
CA CYS A 135 15.97 -21.61 -1.71
C CYS A 135 17.35 -21.04 -2.08
N PRO A 136 18.21 -20.65 -1.12
CA PRO A 136 19.59 -20.34 -1.42
C PRO A 136 20.38 -21.66 -1.48
N LYS A 137 20.77 -22.03 -2.71
CA LYS A 137 21.83 -22.99 -3.12
C LYS A 137 21.33 -24.36 -3.66
N PRO A 138 21.73 -24.74 -4.90
CA PRO A 138 21.48 -26.05 -5.47
C PRO A 138 22.62 -27.00 -5.10
N SER A 139 22.43 -27.84 -4.09
CA SER A 139 23.08 -29.15 -4.01
C SER A 139 22.50 -29.91 -2.84
N LYS A 140 22.06 -31.14 -3.10
CA LYS A 140 21.46 -32.13 -2.18
C LYS A 140 19.94 -32.03 -1.99
N CYS A 141 19.18 -32.09 -3.09
CA CYS A 141 17.93 -32.85 -3.08
C CYS A 141 18.21 -34.20 -3.73
N SER A 142 18.62 -35.19 -2.93
CA SER A 142 18.70 -36.58 -3.36
C SER A 142 17.89 -37.43 -2.38
N GLN A 143 16.78 -37.94 -2.93
CA GLN A 143 16.13 -39.22 -2.65
C GLN A 143 15.38 -39.37 -1.33
N VAL A 144 14.06 -39.54 -1.46
CA VAL A 144 13.31 -40.52 -0.68
C VAL A 144 12.31 -41.17 -1.66
N HIS A 145 12.58 -42.43 -2.01
CA HIS A 145 11.53 -43.44 -2.16
C HIS A 145 11.33 -44.07 -0.79
#